data_AF-A0A1V2LIX6-F1
#
_entry.id   AF-A0A1V2LIX6-F1
#
_cell.length_a   1.000
_cell.length_b   1.000
_cell.length_c   1.000
_cell.angle_alpha   90.00
_cell.angle_beta   90.00
_cell.angle_gamma   90.00
#
_symmetry.space_group_name_H-M   'P 1'
#
loop_
_entity.id
_entity.type
_entity.pdbx_description
1 polymer ?
#
loop_
_entity_poly.entity_id
_entity_poly.type
_entity_poly.pdbx_seq_one_letter_code
_entity_poly.pdbx_strand_id
1 'polypeptide(L)'
;MDSIIGLNNSFTVVKYSRPYVDEGIYRDLVIQLESSEVNLMINTSLKFCNLLVYGETCMQLKKILSKVSDDYVYEQVDGMSKLIVLIQTADSVGKLNGMTMDKGWINTLMDLNADCNENSSLSKKGLEPDKVIVAKLLKSQWTIHVQGRSKVWMNCLKIDGVLDLSHYNEERVFL
;
A
#
# COMPACT_ATOMS: atom_id res chain seq x y z
N MET A 1 -6.55 40.71 -1.17
CA MET A 1 -6.65 40.28 0.24
C MET A 1 -7.23 38.89 0.23
N ASP A 2 -6.31 37.93 0.22
CA ASP A 2 -6.57 36.51 0.15
C ASP A 2 -7.20 36.01 1.45
N SER A 3 -8.33 35.33 1.33
CA SER A 3 -8.74 34.34 2.32
C SER A 3 -9.09 33.07 1.56
N ILE A 4 -8.06 32.27 1.28
CA ILE A 4 -8.24 30.87 0.90
C ILE A 4 -8.81 30.19 2.15
N ILE A 5 -10.13 30.02 2.14
CA ILE A 5 -10.87 29.22 3.10
C ILE A 5 -10.14 27.87 3.18
N GLY A 6 -9.62 27.55 4.37
CA GLY A 6 -8.97 26.27 4.64
C GLY A 6 -9.89 25.13 4.20
N LEU A 7 -9.53 24.47 3.11
CA LEU A 7 -10.08 23.17 2.74
C LEU A 7 -9.66 22.21 3.86
N ASN A 8 -10.56 22.02 4.82
CA ASN A 8 -10.51 20.90 5.76
C ASN A 8 -10.56 19.60 4.94
N ASN A 9 -9.39 19.17 4.45
CA ASN A 9 -9.21 17.96 3.65
C ASN A 9 -9.08 16.75 4.59
N SER A 10 -10.03 16.63 5.53
CA SER A 10 -9.98 15.65 6.61
C SER A 10 -10.14 14.25 6.07
N PHE A 11 -9.13 13.40 6.29
CA PHE A 11 -9.23 11.98 6.05
C PHE A 11 -10.30 11.38 6.96
N THR A 12 -11.33 10.76 6.37
CA THR A 12 -12.38 10.08 7.12
C THR A 12 -12.22 8.59 6.96
N VAL A 13 -12.09 7.86 8.08
CA VAL A 13 -12.04 6.40 8.06
C VAL A 13 -13.41 5.86 7.64
N VAL A 14 -13.43 4.93 6.70
CA VAL A 14 -14.64 4.21 6.30
C VAL A 14 -15.12 3.38 7.47
N LYS A 15 -16.40 3.51 7.81
CA LYS A 15 -17.02 2.74 8.88
C LYS A 15 -17.98 1.70 8.34
N TYR A 16 -18.11 0.59 9.06
CA TYR A 16 -19.06 -0.47 8.77
C TYR A 16 -19.83 -0.87 10.03
N SER A 17 -20.99 -1.49 9.83
CA SER A 17 -21.81 -2.08 10.88
C SER A 17 -22.08 -3.52 10.51
N ARG A 18 -21.90 -4.46 11.45
CA ARG A 18 -22.18 -5.87 11.16
C ARG A 18 -23.69 -6.08 11.05
N PRO A 19 -24.17 -6.71 9.95
CA PRO A 19 -25.58 -7.05 9.83
C PRO A 19 -26.04 -7.85 11.05
N TYR A 20 -27.21 -7.51 11.58
CA TYR A 20 -27.89 -8.22 12.67
C TYR A 20 -27.20 -8.22 14.05
N VAL A 21 -26.03 -7.61 14.20
CA VAL A 21 -25.29 -7.61 15.48
C VAL A 21 -25.14 -6.22 16.07
N ASP A 22 -24.86 -5.22 15.24
CA ASP A 22 -24.35 -3.94 15.75
C ASP A 22 -25.43 -2.86 16.00
N GLU A 23 -26.73 -3.10 15.79
CA GLU A 23 -27.86 -2.18 16.15
C GLU A 23 -27.59 -0.66 15.96
N GLY A 24 -26.87 -0.25 14.91
CA GLY A 24 -26.54 1.16 14.64
C GLY A 24 -25.16 1.63 15.16
N ILE A 25 -24.34 0.73 15.69
CA ILE A 25 -22.93 0.97 16.02
C ILE A 25 -22.09 0.88 14.74
N TYR A 26 -21.30 1.93 14.48
CA TYR A 26 -20.39 2.02 13.34
C TYR A 26 -18.93 1.89 13.81
N ARG A 27 -18.23 0.90 13.27
CA ARG A 27 -16.83 0.57 13.58
C ARG A 27 -15.94 0.92 12.42
N ASP A 28 -14.69 1.22 12.68
CA ASP A 28 -13.70 1.45 11.63
C ASP A 28 -13.48 0.17 10.82
N LEU A 29 -13.54 0.30 9.49
CA LEU A 29 -13.33 -0.81 8.58
C LEU A 29 -11.84 -1.14 8.51
N VAL A 30 -11.49 -2.32 9.04
CA VAL A 30 -10.17 -2.92 8.93
C VAL A 30 -10.26 -4.11 7.98
N ILE A 31 -9.48 -4.07 6.91
CA ILE A 31 -9.37 -5.16 5.94
C ILE A 31 -8.06 -5.90 6.18
N GLN A 32 -8.15 -7.22 6.26
CA GLN A 32 -7.00 -8.11 6.25
C GLN A 32 -6.91 -8.78 4.89
N LEU A 33 -5.76 -8.64 4.23
CA LEU A 33 -5.45 -9.32 2.99
C LEU A 33 -4.44 -10.43 3.31
N GLU A 34 -4.85 -11.67 3.11
CA GLU A 34 -4.00 -12.86 3.19
C GLU A 34 -3.96 -13.49 1.80
N SER A 35 -3.00 -13.06 0.99
CA SER A 35 -2.94 -13.44 -0.41
C SER A 35 -1.54 -13.23 -0.97
N SER A 36 -1.12 -14.12 -1.85
CA SER A 36 0.11 -13.98 -2.63
C SER A 36 -0.08 -13.12 -3.89
N GLU A 37 -1.23 -12.48 -4.06
CA GLU A 37 -1.56 -11.64 -5.23
C GLU A 37 -1.35 -10.14 -4.96
N VAL A 38 -0.71 -9.78 -3.84
CA VAL A 38 -0.53 -8.40 -3.38
C VAL A 38 0.94 -8.02 -3.39
N ASN A 39 1.28 -6.97 -4.14
CA ASN A 39 2.62 -6.38 -4.15
C ASN A 39 2.56 -4.96 -3.61
N LEU A 40 3.46 -4.64 -2.68
CA LEU A 40 3.76 -3.31 -2.23
C LEU A 40 4.85 -2.73 -3.13
N MET A 41 4.53 -1.63 -3.79
CA MET A 41 5.44 -0.89 -4.65
C MET A 41 5.87 0.38 -3.91
N ILE A 42 7.17 0.56 -3.73
CA ILE A 42 7.76 1.71 -3.05
C ILE A 42 8.59 2.46 -4.08
N ASN A 43 8.10 3.62 -4.52
CA ASN A 43 8.87 4.50 -5.37
C ASN A 43 9.66 5.47 -4.49
N THR A 44 10.96 5.22 -4.32
CA THR A 44 11.79 6.07 -3.46
C THR A 44 12.11 7.42 -4.08
N SER A 45 12.11 7.51 -5.41
CA SER A 45 12.43 8.74 -6.15
C SER A 45 11.29 9.76 -6.06
N LEU A 46 10.05 9.30 -6.24
CA LEU A 46 8.85 10.13 -6.20
C LEU A 46 8.18 10.15 -4.81
N LYS A 47 8.79 9.51 -3.81
CA LYS A 47 8.35 9.43 -2.42
C LYS A 47 6.86 9.04 -2.27
N PHE A 48 6.44 7.99 -2.99
CA PHE A 48 5.09 7.45 -2.82
C PHE A 48 5.09 5.92 -2.81
N CYS A 49 4.03 5.36 -2.23
CA CYS A 49 3.75 3.94 -2.23
C CYS A 49 2.40 3.66 -2.86
N ASN A 50 2.29 2.49 -3.47
CA ASN A 50 1.03 1.94 -3.95
C ASN A 50 0.97 0.44 -3.72
N LEU A 51 -0.25 -0.05 -3.54
CA LEU A 51 -0.53 -1.48 -3.61
C LEU A 51 -0.91 -1.85 -5.03
N LEU A 52 -0.38 -2.97 -5.46
CA LEU A 52 -0.65 -3.58 -6.73
C LEU A 52 -1.24 -4.96 -6.46
N VAL A 53 -2.54 -5.10 -6.73
CA VAL A 53 -3.32 -6.29 -6.36
C VAL A 53 -3.81 -6.97 -7.63
N TYR A 54 -3.65 -8.28 -7.69
CA TYR A 54 -4.00 -9.10 -8.85
C TYR A 54 -5.11 -10.11 -8.56
N GLY A 55 -5.59 -10.77 -9.61
CA GLY A 55 -6.34 -12.02 -9.53
C GLY A 55 -7.68 -11.91 -8.78
N GLU A 56 -7.98 -12.90 -7.95
CA GLU A 56 -9.23 -12.95 -7.20
C GLU A 56 -9.27 -11.89 -6.10
N THR A 57 -8.14 -11.66 -5.43
CA THR A 57 -7.99 -10.66 -4.38
C THR A 57 -8.33 -9.26 -4.92
N CYS A 58 -7.91 -8.95 -6.15
CA CYS A 58 -8.26 -7.72 -6.85
C CYS A 58 -9.78 -7.59 -7.04
N MET A 59 -10.44 -8.63 -7.52
CA MET A 59 -11.90 -8.61 -7.74
C MET A 59 -12.67 -8.41 -6.44
N GLN A 60 -12.25 -9.08 -5.36
CA GLN A 60 -12.88 -8.94 -4.04
C GLN A 60 -12.66 -7.55 -3.46
N LEU A 61 -11.42 -7.04 -3.50
CA LEU A 61 -11.08 -5.72 -2.99
C LEU A 61 -11.81 -4.62 -3.77
N LYS A 62 -11.88 -4.72 -5.10
CA LYS A 62 -12.65 -3.80 -5.95
C LYS A 62 -14.11 -3.72 -5.52
N LYS A 63 -14.77 -4.85 -5.26
CA LYS A 63 -16.18 -4.88 -4.80
C LYS A 63 -16.39 -4.14 -3.47
N ILE A 64 -15.36 -4.10 -2.62
CA ILE A 64 -15.41 -3.34 -1.35
C ILE A 64 -15.18 -1.85 -1.65
N LEU A 65 -14.12 -1.52 -2.39
CA LEU A 65 -13.76 -0.14 -2.69
C LEU A 65 -14.84 0.58 -3.53
N SER A 66 -15.49 -0.11 -4.47
CA SER A 66 -16.57 0.46 -5.30
C SER A 66 -17.81 0.88 -4.51
N LYS A 67 -17.95 0.46 -3.24
CA LYS A 67 -19.02 0.94 -2.36
C LYS A 67 -18.66 2.26 -1.66
N VAL A 68 -17.37 2.60 -1.66
CA VAL A 68 -16.81 3.74 -0.95
C VAL A 68 -16.49 4.87 -1.92
N SER A 69 -15.94 4.55 -3.09
CA SER A 69 -15.47 5.53 -4.07
C SER A 69 -15.13 4.85 -5.39
N ASP A 70 -15.05 5.65 -6.46
CA ASP A 70 -14.60 5.25 -7.79
C ASP A 70 -13.14 5.64 -8.09
N ASP A 71 -12.43 6.28 -7.14
CA ASP A 71 -11.05 6.75 -7.30
C ASP A 71 -10.02 5.63 -7.04
N TYR A 72 -9.99 4.66 -7.95
CA TYR A 72 -8.99 3.59 -8.01
C TYR A 72 -8.68 3.24 -9.46
N VAL A 73 -7.46 2.77 -9.73
CA VAL A 73 -7.08 2.34 -11.09
C VAL A 73 -7.30 0.85 -11.21
N TYR A 74 -8.34 0.47 -11.95
CA TYR A 74 -8.64 -0.92 -12.27
C TYR A 74 -8.43 -1.19 -13.76
N GLU A 75 -7.62 -2.20 -14.05
CA GLU A 75 -7.26 -2.62 -15.40
C GLU A 75 -7.49 -4.12 -15.56
N GLN A 76 -7.79 -4.56 -16.77
CA GLN A 76 -7.65 -5.96 -17.16
C GLN A 76 -6.49 -6.06 -18.14
N VAL A 77 -5.43 -6.77 -17.74
CA VAL A 77 -4.21 -6.96 -18.52
C VAL A 77 -4.07 -8.46 -18.76
N ASP A 78 -4.03 -8.88 -20.02
CA ASP A 78 -3.89 -10.29 -20.42
C ASP A 78 -4.92 -11.24 -19.75
N GLY A 79 -6.15 -10.75 -19.58
CA GLY A 79 -7.23 -11.50 -18.91
C GLY A 79 -7.14 -11.53 -17.38
N MET A 80 -6.10 -10.95 -16.79
CA MET A 80 -5.94 -10.82 -15.34
C MET A 80 -6.42 -9.46 -14.84
N SER A 81 -7.20 -9.49 -13.76
CA SER A 81 -7.66 -8.27 -13.09
C SER A 81 -6.53 -7.67 -12.27
N LYS A 82 -6.30 -6.36 -12.42
CA LYS A 82 -5.25 -5.60 -11.75
C LYS A 82 -5.86 -4.35 -11.12
N LEU A 83 -5.53 -4.10 -9.86
CA LEU A 83 -5.98 -2.93 -9.11
C LEU A 83 -4.77 -2.23 -8.52
N ILE A 84 -4.69 -0.91 -8.73
CA ILE A 84 -3.68 -0.04 -8.15
C ILE A 84 -4.35 0.90 -7.16
N VAL A 85 -3.89 0.88 -5.91
CA VAL A 85 -4.43 1.72 -4.83
C VAL A 85 -3.32 2.52 -4.18
N LEU A 86 -3.56 3.82 -3.98
CA LEU A 86 -2.65 4.69 -3.24
C LEU A 86 -2.72 4.37 -1.75
N ILE A 87 -1.55 4.34 -1.11
CA ILE A 87 -1.45 3.97 0.31
C ILE A 87 -0.67 4.98 1.13
N GLN A 88 -0.95 4.96 2.43
CA GLN A 88 -0.17 5.69 3.44
C GLN A 88 0.46 4.68 4.40
N THR A 89 1.76 4.83 4.67
CA THR A 89 2.55 3.82 5.41
C THR A 89 3.26 4.39 6.65
N ALA A 90 3.01 5.66 6.99
CA ALA A 90 3.77 6.41 7.98
C ALA A 90 3.87 5.75 9.36
N ASP A 91 2.82 5.04 9.81
CA ASP A 91 2.76 4.39 11.12
C ASP A 91 2.74 2.86 11.04
N SER A 92 3.11 2.30 9.90
CA SER A 92 3.09 0.85 9.70
C SER A 92 4.18 0.14 10.50
N VAL A 93 3.84 -1.04 11.01
CA VAL A 93 4.78 -2.03 11.55
C VAL A 93 4.77 -3.26 10.66
N GLY A 94 5.85 -4.03 10.64
CA GLY A 94 5.80 -5.22 9.81
C GLY A 94 6.99 -6.15 9.91
N LYS A 95 6.92 -7.21 9.13
CA LYS A 95 8.01 -8.14 8.91
C LYS A 95 8.30 -8.26 7.42
N LEU A 96 9.57 -8.19 7.05
CA LEU A 96 10.04 -8.47 5.69
C LEU A 96 11.14 -9.53 5.76
N ASN A 97 11.00 -10.61 4.98
CA ASN A 97 11.93 -11.74 5.02
C ASN A 97 12.18 -12.27 6.46
N GLY A 98 11.15 -12.29 7.29
CA GLY A 98 11.24 -12.67 8.72
C GLY A 98 11.86 -11.62 9.65
N MET A 99 12.45 -10.55 9.13
CA MET A 99 13.03 -9.46 9.93
C MET A 99 11.95 -8.47 10.36
N THR A 100 11.95 -8.08 11.63
CA THR A 100 11.00 -7.08 12.15
C THR A 100 11.44 -5.68 11.76
N MET A 101 10.53 -4.91 11.19
CA MET A 101 10.77 -3.54 10.75
C MET A 101 10.26 -2.55 11.79
N ASP A 102 11.04 -1.49 12.02
CA ASP A 102 10.65 -0.40 12.91
C ASP A 102 9.47 0.40 12.36
N LYS A 103 8.79 1.10 13.27
CA LYS A 103 7.68 1.98 12.91
C LYS A 103 8.16 3.06 11.95
N GLY A 104 7.49 3.20 10.81
CA GLY A 104 7.81 4.23 9.81
C GLY A 104 9.03 3.91 8.93
N TRP A 105 9.51 2.66 8.92
CA TRP A 105 10.68 2.23 8.13
C TRP A 105 10.61 2.60 6.64
N ILE A 106 9.42 2.66 6.04
CA ILE A 106 9.24 3.05 4.63
C ILE A 106 9.63 4.51 4.41
N ASN A 107 9.28 5.41 5.34
CA ASN A 107 9.65 6.81 5.25
C ASN A 107 11.18 6.94 5.40
N THR A 108 11.78 6.24 6.36
CA THR A 108 13.24 6.19 6.54
C THR A 108 13.93 5.72 5.26
N LEU A 109 13.40 4.68 4.60
CA LEU A 109 13.92 4.16 3.35
C LEU A 109 13.83 5.18 2.19
N MET A 110 12.75 5.96 2.12
CA MET A 110 12.59 7.02 1.13
C MET A 110 13.56 8.18 1.37
N ASP A 111 13.74 8.58 2.63
CA ASP A 111 14.60 9.72 2.98
C ASP A 111 16.08 9.39 2.79
N LEU A 112 16.53 8.21 3.21
CA LEU A 112 17.91 7.75 2.94
C LEU A 112 18.24 7.73 1.45
N ASN A 113 17.26 7.40 0.59
CA ASN A 113 17.46 7.38 -0.85
C ASN A 113 17.46 8.78 -1.50
N ALA A 114 16.79 9.75 -0.89
CA ALA A 114 16.81 11.14 -1.33
C ALA A 114 18.18 11.77 -1.02
N ASP A 115 18.70 11.57 0.19
CA ASP A 115 19.99 12.13 0.63
C ASP A 115 21.18 11.58 -0.16
N CYS A 116 21.09 10.32 -0.59
CA CYS A 116 22.10 9.70 -1.46
C CYS A 116 22.14 10.34 -2.87
N ASN A 117 21.01 10.87 -3.35
CA ASN A 117 20.92 11.47 -4.69
C ASN A 117 21.43 12.92 -4.72
N GLU A 118 21.37 13.66 -3.59
CA GLU A 118 21.85 15.05 -3.54
C GLU A 118 23.37 15.17 -3.40
N ASN A 119 24.04 14.13 -2.88
CA ASN A 119 25.49 14.15 -2.60
C ASN A 119 26.35 13.31 -3.56
N SER A 120 25.78 12.63 -4.56
CA SER A 120 26.54 11.75 -5.46
C SER A 120 27.01 12.47 -6.73
N SER A 121 28.06 13.29 -6.59
CA SER A 121 28.97 13.69 -7.69
C SER A 121 30.08 12.65 -7.93
N LEU A 122 29.86 11.38 -7.55
CA LEU A 122 30.80 10.27 -7.75
C LEU A 122 30.07 9.07 -8.34
N SER A 123 30.38 8.84 -9.62
CA SER A 123 29.92 7.77 -10.46
C SER A 123 30.20 6.36 -9.88
N LYS A 124 29.16 5.53 -9.81
CA LYS A 124 29.29 4.10 -10.10
C LYS A 124 28.40 3.76 -11.28
N LYS A 125 29.06 3.42 -12.38
CA LYS A 125 28.49 2.82 -13.60
C LYS A 125 27.51 1.69 -13.23
N GLY A 126 26.30 1.72 -13.78
CA GLY A 126 25.59 0.49 -14.15
C GLY A 126 24.29 0.11 -13.43
N LEU A 127 23.67 0.97 -12.63
CA LEU A 127 22.25 0.81 -12.26
C LEU A 127 21.54 2.14 -12.47
N GLU A 128 20.71 2.23 -13.50
CA GLU A 128 19.79 3.35 -13.65
C GLU A 128 18.79 3.37 -12.49
N PRO A 129 18.48 4.53 -11.90
CA PRO A 129 17.72 4.61 -10.67
C PRO A 129 16.20 4.68 -10.95
N ASP A 130 15.65 3.68 -11.62
CA ASP A 130 14.24 3.32 -11.42
C ASP A 130 14.14 2.57 -10.09
N LYS A 131 14.32 3.31 -8.98
CA LYS A 131 14.34 2.80 -7.59
C LYS A 131 12.92 2.47 -7.10
N VAL A 132 12.24 1.61 -7.83
CA VAL A 132 10.99 1.02 -7.38
C VAL A 132 11.31 -0.29 -6.68
N ILE A 133 11.12 -0.30 -5.37
CA ILE A 133 11.29 -1.52 -4.56
C ILE A 133 9.95 -2.24 -4.53
N VAL A 134 9.96 -3.53 -4.84
CA VAL A 134 8.76 -4.37 -4.85
C VAL A 134 8.85 -5.37 -3.71
N ALA A 135 7.88 -5.35 -2.80
CA ALA A 135 7.73 -6.36 -1.76
C ALA A 135 6.43 -7.13 -1.99
N LYS A 136 6.51 -8.45 -2.09
CA LYS A 136 5.34 -9.31 -2.12
C LYS A 136 4.78 -9.44 -0.71
N LEU A 137 3.54 -8.99 -0.51
CA LEU A 137 2.87 -9.12 0.78
C LEU A 137 2.19 -10.48 0.85
N LEU A 138 2.40 -11.20 1.95
CA LEU A 138 1.73 -12.46 2.25
C LEU A 138 0.52 -12.22 3.15
N LYS A 139 0.67 -11.29 4.10
CA LYS A 139 -0.40 -10.86 5.00
C LYS A 139 -0.28 -9.38 5.26
N SER A 140 -1.40 -8.67 5.22
CA SER A 140 -1.41 -7.23 5.51
C SER A 140 -2.75 -6.77 6.06
N GLN A 141 -2.73 -5.68 6.83
CA GLN A 141 -3.90 -5.08 7.45
C GLN A 141 -3.97 -3.59 7.13
N TRP A 142 -5.15 -3.14 6.74
CA TRP A 142 -5.39 -1.81 6.19
C TRP A 142 -6.67 -1.21 6.75
N THR A 143 -6.67 0.09 7.03
CA THR A 143 -7.90 0.89 7.10
C THR A 143 -8.12 1.60 5.78
N ILE A 144 -9.38 1.85 5.42
CA ILE A 144 -9.72 2.66 4.23
C ILE A 144 -10.09 4.05 4.70
N HIS A 145 -9.47 5.05 4.09
CA HIS A 145 -9.74 6.46 4.32
C HIS A 145 -10.24 7.09 3.03
N VAL A 146 -11.18 8.02 3.16
CA VAL A 146 -11.66 8.85 2.05
C VAL A 146 -11.25 10.29 2.33
N GLN A 147 -10.72 10.97 1.32
CA GLN A 147 -10.31 12.37 1.39
C GLN A 147 -11.05 13.21 0.34
N GLY A 148 -11.59 14.35 0.77
CA GLY A 148 -12.24 15.32 -0.12
C GLY A 148 -13.46 14.74 -0.84
N ARG A 149 -13.51 14.88 -2.18
CA ARG A 149 -14.68 14.50 -2.99
C ARG A 149 -14.90 12.99 -3.14
N SER A 150 -13.87 12.17 -2.95
CA SER A 150 -13.96 10.69 -2.97
C SER A 150 -12.60 9.99 -2.93
N LYS A 151 -11.45 10.68 -2.80
CA LYS A 151 -10.15 10.02 -3.00
C LYS A 151 -9.88 8.93 -1.97
N VAL A 152 -9.59 7.71 -2.43
CA VAL A 152 -9.34 6.56 -1.55
C VAL A 152 -7.87 6.49 -1.18
N TRP A 153 -7.62 6.29 0.11
CA TRP A 153 -6.32 5.96 0.66
C TRP A 153 -6.45 4.71 1.51
N MET A 154 -5.57 3.74 1.28
CA MET A 154 -5.44 2.61 2.22
C MET A 154 -4.29 2.90 3.18
N ASN A 155 -4.60 2.96 4.48
CA ASN A 155 -3.63 3.25 5.51
C ASN A 155 -3.12 1.93 6.08
N CYS A 156 -1.82 1.74 5.98
CA CYS A 156 -1.15 0.52 6.39
C CYS A 156 -1.06 0.44 7.91
N LEU A 157 -1.63 -0.61 8.48
CA LEU A 157 -1.48 -0.92 9.90
C LEU A 157 -0.33 -1.91 10.12
N LYS A 158 -0.36 -3.00 9.35
CA LYS A 158 0.59 -4.12 9.51
C LYS A 158 0.88 -4.79 8.18
N ILE A 159 2.13 -5.16 7.94
CA ILE A 159 2.55 -5.96 6.79
C ILE A 159 3.43 -7.13 7.20
N ASP A 160 3.32 -8.20 6.43
CA ASP A 160 4.19 -9.36 6.43
C ASP A 160 4.42 -9.75 4.98
N GLY A 161 5.67 -9.79 4.54
CA GLY A 161 6.01 -9.98 3.14
C GLY A 161 7.47 -10.33 2.89
N VAL A 162 7.81 -10.41 1.61
CA VAL A 162 9.15 -10.77 1.12
C VAL A 162 9.59 -9.84 0.00
N LEU A 163 10.87 -9.47 -0.03
CA LEU A 163 11.44 -8.56 -1.04
C LEU A 163 11.87 -9.26 -2.34
N ASP A 164 12.06 -10.58 -2.29
CA ASP A 164 12.56 -11.34 -3.42
C ASP A 164 11.76 -12.64 -3.60
N LEU A 165 11.06 -12.75 -4.73
CA LEU A 165 10.35 -13.96 -5.15
C LEU A 165 11.31 -15.11 -5.47
N SER A 166 12.54 -14.79 -5.88
CA SER A 166 13.58 -15.76 -6.25
C SER A 166 14.07 -16.51 -5.01
N HIS A 167 14.49 -15.77 -3.97
CA HIS A 167 14.85 -16.36 -2.67
C HIS A 167 13.68 -17.03 -1.95
N TYR A 168 12.46 -16.48 -2.04
CA TYR A 168 11.27 -17.10 -1.44
C TYR A 168 10.90 -18.44 -2.08
N ASN A 169 11.09 -18.58 -3.40
CA ASN A 169 10.88 -19.85 -4.07
C ASN A 169 11.99 -20.85 -3.73
N GLU A 170 13.26 -20.44 -3.61
CA GLU A 170 14.38 -21.32 -3.22
C GLU A 170 14.18 -21.96 -1.83
N GLU A 171 13.65 -21.23 -0.84
CA GLU A 171 13.31 -21.81 0.47
C GLU A 171 12.13 -22.80 0.43
N ARG A 172 11.36 -22.83 -0.67
CA ARG A 172 10.18 -23.69 -0.86
C ARG A 172 10.34 -24.79 -1.93
N VAL A 173 11.56 -25.02 -2.46
CA VAL A 173 11.85 -26.12 -3.44
C VAL A 173 11.71 -27.55 -2.86
N PHE A 174 11.11 -27.71 -1.67
CA PHE A 174 10.52 -28.99 -1.28
C PHE A 174 9.00 -28.89 -1.23
N LEU A 175 8.36 -29.09 -2.40
CA LEU A 175 7.08 -29.78 -2.57
C LEU A 175 6.86 -30.16 -4.04
#